data_AF-A0AAW3J341-F1
#
_entry.id   AF-A0AAW3J341-F1
#
_cell.length_a   1.000
_cell.length_b   1.000
_cell.length_c   1.000
_cell.angle_alpha   90.00
_cell.angle_beta   90.00
_cell.angle_gamma   90.00
#
_symmetry.space_group_name_H-M   'P 1'
#
loop_
_entity.id
_entity.type
_entity.pdbx_description
1 polymer ?
#
loop_
_entity_poly.entity_id
_entity_poly.type
_entity_poly.pdbx_seq_one_letter_code
_entity_poly.pdbx_strand_id
1 'polypeptide(L)' 'MLPSWSKELSVHNEAIDEQHKKLFEIAGRAYALTNKKATKEEIITILRELLNYTQEHFKDEEAYMESIYY' A
#
# COMPACT_ATOMS: atom_id res chain seq x y z
N MET A 1 -7.55 4.91 -14.72
CA MET A 1 -6.89 5.73 -13.69
C MET A 1 -7.01 4.96 -12.39
N LEU A 2 -5.91 4.72 -11.69
CA LEU A 2 -5.95 4.08 -10.37
C LEU A 2 -6.45 5.13 -9.35
N PRO A 3 -7.41 4.80 -8.46
CA PRO A 3 -7.91 5.76 -7.47
C PRO A 3 -6.78 6.23 -6.56
N SER A 4 -6.84 7.49 -6.12
CA SER A 4 -5.91 8.03 -5.12
C SER A 4 -6.49 7.89 -3.72
N TRP A 5 -5.62 7.85 -2.71
CA TRP A 5 -6.05 7.93 -1.32
C TRP A 5 -6.89 9.21 -1.12
N SER A 6 -7.97 9.08 -0.34
CA SER A 6 -8.83 10.19 0.03
C SER A 6 -9.29 10.04 1.47
N LYS A 7 -9.78 11.12 2.07
CA LYS A 7 -10.28 11.11 3.46
C LYS A 7 -11.45 10.15 3.69
N GLU A 8 -12.18 9.76 2.63
CA GLU A 8 -13.28 8.78 2.70
C GLU A 8 -12.78 7.37 3.02
N LEU A 9 -11.49 7.10 2.81
CA LEU A 9 -10.84 5.83 3.10
C LEU A 9 -10.12 5.83 4.46
N SER A 10 -10.18 6.93 5.22
CA SER A 10 -9.56 7.04 6.53
C SER A 10 -10.19 6.07 7.52
N VAL A 11 -9.37 5.39 8.30
CA VAL A 11 -9.81 4.56 9.43
C VAL A 11 -9.69 5.27 10.78
N HIS A 12 -9.48 6.60 10.75
CA HIS A 12 -9.27 7.43 11.93
C HIS A 12 -8.09 7.00 12.82
N ASN A 13 -7.13 6.29 12.24
CA ASN A 13 -5.83 5.99 12.84
C ASN A 13 -4.77 6.58 11.91
N GLU A 14 -4.12 7.66 12.35
CA GLU A 14 -3.15 8.40 11.53
C GLU A 14 -2.00 7.52 11.04
N ALA A 15 -1.51 6.60 11.86
CA ALA A 15 -0.41 5.71 11.48
C ALA A 15 -0.83 4.74 10.36
N ILE A 16 -2.02 4.15 10.47
CA ILE A 16 -2.56 3.23 9.46
C ILE A 16 -2.95 3.99 8.18
N ASP A 17 -3.49 5.21 8.29
CA ASP A 17 -3.81 6.04 7.13
C ASP A 17 -2.54 6.42 6.33
N GLU A 18 -1.41 6.66 7.00
CA GLU A 18 -0.12 6.87 6.32
C GLU A 18 0.35 5.61 5.57
N GLN A 19 0.14 4.43 6.14
CA GLN A 19 0.42 3.17 5.44
C GLN A 19 -0.47 2.98 4.22
N HIS A 20 -1.77 3.29 4.31
CA HIS A 20 -2.66 3.26 3.16
C HIS A 20 -2.19 4.21 2.05
N LYS A 21 -1.83 5.46 2.39
CA LYS A 21 -1.27 6.41 1.40
C LYS A 21 -0.05 5.84 0.68
N LYS A 22 0.84 5.17 1.41
CA LYS A 22 2.01 4.53 0.82
C LYS A 22 1.64 3.35 -0.09
N LEU A 23 0.67 2.52 0.29
CA LEU A 23 0.13 1.46 -0.59
C LEU A 23 -0.45 2.05 -1.89
N PHE A 24 -1.20 3.15 -1.81
CA PHE A 24 -1.70 3.86 -3.00
C PHE A 24 -0.57 4.41 -3.88
N GLU A 25 0.51 4.92 -3.29
CA GLU A 25 1.70 5.36 -4.03
C GLU A 25 2.37 4.20 -4.77
N ILE A 26 2.58 3.06 -4.10
CA ILE A 26 3.17 1.84 -4.70
C ILE A 26 2.27 1.35 -5.85
N ALA A 27 0.96 1.28 -5.62
CA ALA A 27 -0.02 0.89 -6.64
C ALA A 27 -0.02 1.85 -7.84
N GLY A 28 0.09 3.16 -7.60
CA GLY A 28 0.23 4.17 -8.64
C GLY A 28 1.50 3.98 -9.48
N ARG A 29 2.64 3.71 -8.84
CA ARG A 29 3.90 3.37 -9.54
C ARG A 29 3.77 2.07 -10.35
N ALA A 30 3.13 1.04 -9.80
CA ALA A 30 2.84 -0.21 -10.51
C ALA A 30 1.96 0.04 -11.76
N TYR A 31 0.91 0.86 -11.63
CA TYR A 31 0.05 1.23 -12.75
C TYR A 31 0.82 2.02 -13.83
N ALA A 32 1.73 2.91 -13.44
CA ALA A 32 2.57 3.62 -14.40
C ALA A 32 3.44 2.66 -15.24
N LEU A 33 3.87 1.52 -14.67
CA LEU A 33 4.62 0.50 -15.41
C LEU A 33 3.79 -0.11 -16.55
N THR A 34 2.46 -0.17 -16.43
CA THR A 34 1.58 -0.74 -17.47
C THR A 34 1.51 0.12 -18.74
N ASN A 35 1.78 1.43 -18.60
CA ASN A 35 1.72 2.39 -19.71
C ASN A 35 3.09 2.61 -20.37
N LYS A 36 4.13 1.85 -19.98
CA LYS A 36 5.48 1.91 -20.55
C LYS A 36 5.96 0.50 -20.93
N LYS A 37 7.03 0.42 -21.72
CA LYS A 37 7.75 -0.84 -21.94
C LYS A 37 8.60 -1.17 -20.71
N ALA A 38 7.94 -1.59 -19.63
CA ALA A 38 8.61 -1.99 -18.40
C ALA A 38 9.40 -3.28 -18.59
N THR A 39 10.58 -3.37 -17.97
CA THR A 39 11.35 -4.62 -17.95
C THR A 39 10.75 -5.60 -16.95
N LYS A 40 11.11 -6.88 -17.09
CA LYS A 40 10.71 -7.92 -16.13
C LYS A 40 11.22 -7.58 -14.72
N GLU A 41 12.42 -7.03 -14.63
CA GLU A 41 13.07 -6.64 -13.38
C GLU A 41 12.32 -5.49 -12.69
N GLU A 42 11.87 -4.47 -13.44
CA GLU A 42 11.04 -3.39 -12.90
C GLU A 42 9.72 -3.91 -12.33
N ILE A 43 9.07 -4.83 -13.07
CA ILE A 43 7.81 -5.46 -12.62
C ILE A 43 8.03 -6.27 -11.35
N ILE A 44 9.06 -7.12 -11.32
CA ILE A 44 9.38 -7.92 -10.13
C ILE A 44 9.70 -7.02 -8.94
N THR A 45 10.39 -5.91 -9.17
CA THR A 45 10.80 -4.98 -8.11
C THR A 45 9.59 -4.31 -7.47
N ILE A 46 8.65 -3.78 -8.27
CA ILE A 46 7.45 -3.14 -7.73
C ILE A 46 6.52 -4.16 -7.04
N LEU A 47 6.44 -5.39 -7.57
CA LEU A 47 5.63 -6.45 -6.95
C LEU A 47 6.20 -6.89 -5.61
N ARG A 48 7.53 -6.99 -5.48
CA ARG A 48 8.19 -7.28 -4.19
C ARG A 48 7.96 -6.15 -3.18
N GLU A 49 8.07 -4.90 -3.62
CA GLU A 49 7.81 -3.75 -2.76
C GLU A 49 6.36 -3.76 -2.25
N LEU A 50 5.38 -3.96 -3.15
CA LEU A 50 3.97 -4.06 -2.79
C LEU A 50 3.72 -5.21 -1.81
N LEU A 51 4.26 -6.40 -2.08
CA LEU A 51 4.08 -7.57 -1.22
C LEU A 51 4.65 -7.35 0.18
N ASN A 52 5.89 -6.84 0.27
CA ASN A 52 6.55 -6.60 1.54
C ASN A 52 5.81 -5.55 2.36
N TYR A 53 5.41 -4.45 1.72
CA TYR A 53 4.73 -3.36 2.42
C TYR A 53 3.30 -3.74 2.84
N THR A 54 2.61 -4.57 2.05
CA THR A 54 1.30 -5.11 2.44
C THR A 54 1.40 -6.04 3.66
N GLN A 55 2.46 -6.84 3.77
CA GLN A 55 2.69 -7.68 4.95
C GLN A 55 2.98 -6.85 6.20
N GLU A 56 3.80 -5.82 6.08
CA GLU A 56 4.08 -4.88 7.18
C GLU A 56 2.81 -4.16 7.62
N HIS A 57 2.03 -3.66 6.66
CA HIS A 57 0.75 -2.99 6.91
C HIS A 57 -0.23 -3.87 7.70
N PHE A 58 -0.48 -5.09 7.24
CA PHE A 58 -1.41 -5.99 7.95
C PHE A 58 -0.91 -6.39 9.33
N LYS A 59 0.40 -6.60 9.48
CA LYS A 59 1.00 -6.86 10.80
C LYS A 59 0.74 -5.71 11.78
N ASP A 60 0.86 -4.47 11.32
CA ASP A 60 0.63 -3.30 12.17
C ASP A 60 -0.86 -3.10 12.49
N GLU A 61 -1.76 -3.37 11.54
CA GLU A 61 -3.21 -3.39 11.79
C GLU A 61 -3.57 -4.47 12.82
N GLU A 62 -3.05 -5.70 12.67
CA GLU A 62 -3.26 -6.81 13.61
C GLU A 62 -2.75 -6.47 15.01
N ALA A 63 -1.54 -5.92 15.12
CA ALA A 63 -0.98 -5.50 16.41
C ALA A 63 -1.79 -4.36 17.05
N TYR A 64 -2.29 -3.41 16.25
CA TYR A 64 -3.15 -2.35 16.75
C TYR A 64 -4.48 -2.91 17.26
N MET A 65 -5.14 -3.78 16.49
CA MET A 65 -6.39 -4.44 16.89
C MET A 65 -6.22 -5.23 18.19
N GLU A 66 -5.12 -5.98 18.33
CA GLU A 66 -4.79 -6.70 19.57
C GLU A 66 -4.61 -5.74 20.76
N SER A 67 -3.92 -4.61 20.56
CA SER A 67 -3.66 -3.62 21.62
C SER A 67 -4.91 -2.97 22.20
N ILE A 68 -6.01 -2.94 21.44
CA ILE A 68 -7.30 -2.39 21.85
C ILE A 68 -8.33 -3.47 22.20
N TYR A 69 -7.93 -4.74 22.20
CA TYR A 69 -8.81 -5.91 22.44
C TYR A 69 -10.01 -5.99 21.46
N TYR A 70 -9.77 -5.69 20.19
CA TYR A 70 -10.75 -5.87 19.11
C TYR A 70 -10.98 -7.35 18.78
#